data_AF-A0A967SWU9-F1
#
_entry.id   AF-A0A967SWU9-F1
#
_cell.length_a   1.000
_cell.length_b   1.000
_cell.length_c   1.000
_cell.angle_alpha   90.00
_cell.angle_beta   90.00
_cell.angle_gamma   90.00
#
_symmetry.space_group_name_H-M   'P 1'
#
loop_
_entity.id
_entity.type
_entity.pdbx_description
1 polymer ?
#
loop_
_entity_poly.entity_id
_entity_poly.type
_entity_poly.pdbx_seq_one_letter_code
_entity_poly.pdbx_strand_id
1 'polypeptide(L)'
;SLPSEAYKRAIESLYRNITPIGFSAASLLNNPLTAEDSNYFAVWSRDGIKAGLWSQCLRDSELNDCFCRTLLLLAEHQTDGGQIPANVQIRSGTPDYGGVGNIASIDSVIWFVIGSARYAAHNRDVQFLKKMYPNLKLAMSWLRAHDSNNCGLLELPESSDWMDLFPRSYNVLYDEVLWYLACCDFVVVSEVLGEDPQDYSRLSELIRKKILRQFWPTAKKLSEAQESFAETQFMIG
;
A
#
# COMPACT_ATOMS: atom_id res chain seq x y z
N SER A 1 -0.55 33.18 7.94
CA SER A 1 -0.94 32.53 9.21
C SER A 1 -0.11 31.26 9.38
N LEU A 2 0.04 30.74 10.61
CA LEU A 2 0.76 29.47 10.87
C LEU A 2 0.29 28.30 9.97
N PRO A 3 -1.02 28.10 9.71
CA PRO A 3 -1.47 27.05 8.78
C PRO A 3 -0.98 27.22 7.34
N SER A 4 -0.91 28.47 6.83
CA SER A 4 -0.41 28.73 5.48
C SER A 4 1.09 28.46 5.35
N GLU A 5 1.87 28.76 6.38
CA GLU A 5 3.29 28.44 6.42
C GLU A 5 3.54 26.93 6.54
N ALA A 6 2.78 26.25 7.41
CA ALA A 6 2.86 24.79 7.54
C ALA A 6 2.52 24.08 6.22
N TYR A 7 1.50 24.55 5.51
CA TYR A 7 1.13 24.03 4.20
C TYR A 7 2.24 24.19 3.15
N LYS A 8 2.86 25.38 3.07
CA LYS A 8 4.01 25.60 2.17
C LYS A 8 5.18 24.68 2.51
N ARG A 9 5.52 24.53 3.79
CA ARG A 9 6.59 23.63 4.23
C ARG A 9 6.30 22.16 3.96
N ALA A 10 5.03 21.74 4.04
CA ALA A 10 4.63 20.39 3.67
C ALA A 10 4.85 20.13 2.17
N ILE A 11 4.53 21.11 1.32
CA ILE A 11 4.81 21.04 -0.12
C ILE A 11 6.32 21.02 -0.39
N GLU A 12 7.10 21.89 0.25
CA GLU A 12 8.58 21.85 0.14
C GLU A 12 9.15 20.49 0.54
N SER A 13 8.57 19.84 1.55
CA SER A 13 8.96 18.49 1.94
C SER A 13 8.70 17.47 0.82
N LEU A 14 7.60 17.57 0.07
CA LEU A 14 7.35 16.68 -1.07
C LEU A 14 8.42 16.84 -2.15
N TYR A 15 8.76 18.08 -2.52
CA TYR A 15 9.79 18.33 -3.54
C TYR A 15 11.16 17.77 -3.14
N ARG A 16 11.51 17.81 -1.85
CA ARG A 16 12.78 17.24 -1.35
C ARG A 16 12.85 15.72 -1.43
N ASN A 17 11.73 15.04 -1.64
CA ASN A 17 11.66 13.60 -1.82
C ASN A 17 11.55 13.18 -3.29
N ILE A 18 11.58 14.13 -4.24
CA ILE A 18 11.64 13.80 -5.67
C ILE A 18 13.04 13.28 -5.99
N THR A 19 13.09 12.13 -6.67
CA THR A 19 14.33 11.54 -7.18
C THR A 19 14.19 11.21 -8.66
N PRO A 20 15.31 10.89 -9.35
CA PRO A 20 15.28 10.48 -10.75
C PRO A 20 14.42 9.24 -11.02
N ILE A 21 14.21 8.36 -10.03
CA ILE A 21 13.51 7.08 -10.21
C ILE A 21 12.16 7.01 -9.49
N GLY A 22 11.82 7.97 -8.62
CA GLY A 22 10.55 8.01 -7.89
C GLY A 22 10.62 8.81 -6.59
N PHE A 23 9.62 8.68 -5.74
CA PHE A 23 9.61 9.32 -4.42
C PHE A 23 10.49 8.55 -3.42
N SER A 24 11.45 9.22 -2.77
CA SER A 24 12.15 8.65 -1.62
C SER A 24 11.29 8.68 -0.36
N ALA A 25 11.58 7.80 0.60
CA ALA A 25 10.93 7.81 1.91
C ALA A 25 11.36 9.01 2.77
N ALA A 26 12.59 9.48 2.59
CA ALA A 26 13.14 10.64 3.28
C ALA A 26 13.98 11.51 2.33
N SER A 27 14.11 12.80 2.66
CA SER A 27 14.90 13.74 1.88
C SER A 27 16.34 13.28 1.82
N LEU A 28 16.86 13.03 0.62
CA LEU A 28 18.24 12.57 0.42
C LEU A 28 19.27 13.61 0.93
N LEU A 29 18.91 14.89 0.91
CA LEU A 29 19.77 16.00 1.33
C LEU A 29 19.75 16.25 2.83
N ASN A 30 18.67 15.87 3.52
CA ASN A 30 18.46 16.22 4.93
C ASN A 30 18.42 15.01 5.87
N ASN A 31 18.43 13.79 5.32
CA ASN A 31 18.49 12.58 6.12
C ASN A 31 19.90 12.43 6.71
N PRO A 32 20.08 12.45 8.05
CA PRO A 32 21.39 12.25 8.66
C PRO A 32 21.92 10.83 8.46
N LEU A 33 21.04 9.87 8.16
CA LEU A 33 21.37 8.51 7.74
C LEU A 33 21.74 8.52 6.25
N THR A 34 22.85 9.20 5.95
CA THR A 34 23.42 9.36 4.60
C THR A 34 24.22 8.15 4.13
N ALA A 35 24.34 7.10 4.96
CA ALA A 35 24.95 5.86 4.53
C ALA A 35 24.20 5.38 3.29
N GLU A 36 24.94 5.19 2.20
CA GLU A 36 24.38 4.85 0.89
C GLU A 36 23.64 3.50 0.92
N ASP A 37 23.92 2.66 1.94
CA ASP A 37 23.27 1.39 2.24
C ASP A 37 22.11 1.52 3.24
N SER A 38 21.72 2.76 3.62
CA SER A 38 20.57 2.96 4.49
C SER A 38 19.29 2.62 3.73
N ASN A 39 18.39 1.93 4.42
CA ASN A 39 17.02 1.71 3.95
C ASN A 39 16.32 3.01 3.52
N TYR A 40 16.69 4.17 4.08
CA TYR A 40 16.07 5.46 3.72
C TYR A 40 16.65 6.11 2.46
N PHE A 41 17.69 5.53 1.84
CA PHE A 41 18.19 5.91 0.51
C PHE A 41 17.47 5.12 -0.61
N ALA A 42 16.19 4.83 -0.43
CA ALA A 42 15.40 4.02 -1.34
C ALA A 42 14.05 4.68 -1.70
N VAL A 43 13.50 4.28 -2.84
CA VAL A 43 12.08 4.45 -3.14
C VAL A 43 11.32 3.36 -2.41
N TRP A 44 10.63 3.70 -1.34
CA TRP A 44 9.73 2.78 -0.63
C TRP A 44 8.38 2.78 -1.32
N SER A 45 7.88 1.59 -1.65
CA SER A 45 6.65 1.42 -2.43
C SER A 45 5.47 2.12 -1.79
N ARG A 46 5.23 1.80 -0.51
CA ARG A 46 4.17 2.38 0.28
C ARG A 46 4.27 3.90 0.42
N ASP A 47 5.44 4.40 0.78
CA ASP A 47 5.70 5.81 1.06
C ASP A 47 5.56 6.64 -0.21
N GLY A 48 6.19 6.18 -1.30
CA GLY A 48 6.15 6.84 -2.59
C GLY A 48 4.75 6.84 -3.20
N ILE A 49 4.00 5.75 -3.06
CA ILE A 49 2.60 5.69 -3.52
C ILE A 49 1.70 6.61 -2.69
N LYS A 50 1.84 6.64 -1.36
CA LYS A 50 1.08 7.55 -0.49
C LYS A 50 1.40 9.01 -0.83
N ALA A 51 2.67 9.37 -0.96
CA ALA A 51 3.08 10.73 -1.36
C ALA A 51 2.52 11.10 -2.73
N GLY A 52 2.62 10.20 -3.69
CA GLY A 52 2.07 10.35 -5.04
C GLY A 52 0.56 10.58 -5.04
N LEU A 53 -0.21 9.69 -4.42
CA LEU A 53 -1.68 9.78 -4.33
C LEU A 53 -2.13 11.10 -3.70
N TRP A 54 -1.54 11.48 -2.57
CA TRP A 54 -1.98 12.67 -1.84
C TRP A 54 -1.50 13.98 -2.46
N SER A 55 -0.41 13.96 -3.24
CA SER A 55 0.04 15.12 -3.99
C SER A 55 -0.80 15.44 -5.23
N GLN A 56 -1.61 14.51 -5.74
CA GLN A 56 -2.46 14.73 -6.93
C GLN A 56 -3.40 15.93 -6.79
N CYS A 57 -3.85 16.26 -5.57
CA CYS A 57 -4.72 17.42 -5.34
C CYS A 57 -4.03 18.77 -5.63
N LEU A 58 -2.69 18.80 -5.67
CA LEU A 58 -1.89 19.99 -5.97
C LEU A 58 -1.85 20.30 -7.47
N ARG A 59 -2.18 19.33 -8.34
CA ARG A 59 -2.11 19.46 -9.81
C ARG A 59 -0.74 19.92 -10.31
N ASP A 60 0.31 19.49 -9.62
CA ASP A 60 1.69 19.81 -9.93
C ASP A 60 2.28 18.74 -10.87
N SER A 61 2.85 19.16 -12.00
CA SER A 61 3.37 18.23 -13.01
C SER A 61 4.60 17.47 -12.53
N GLU A 62 5.49 18.12 -11.76
CA GLU A 62 6.72 17.48 -11.29
C GLU A 62 6.42 16.36 -10.28
N LEU A 63 5.49 16.61 -9.36
CA LEU A 63 5.00 15.60 -8.41
C LEU A 63 4.25 14.47 -9.13
N ASN A 64 3.45 14.80 -10.15
CA ASN A 64 2.75 13.80 -10.94
C ASN A 64 3.70 12.90 -11.74
N ASP A 65 4.73 13.49 -12.36
CA ASP A 65 5.75 12.76 -13.10
C ASP A 65 6.57 11.87 -12.16
N CYS A 66 6.89 12.37 -10.95
CA CYS A 66 7.54 11.59 -9.91
C CYS A 66 6.70 10.39 -9.45
N PHE A 67 5.39 10.58 -9.32
CA PHE A 67 4.47 9.49 -8.99
C PHE A 67 4.42 8.45 -10.12
N CYS A 68 4.34 8.88 -11.37
CA CYS A 68 4.40 7.99 -12.53
C CYS A 68 5.68 7.15 -12.55
N ARG A 69 6.85 7.79 -12.35
CA ARG A 69 8.14 7.08 -12.26
C ARG A 69 8.15 6.07 -11.13
N THR A 70 7.60 6.43 -9.96
CA THR A 70 7.46 5.51 -8.82
C THR A 70 6.68 4.26 -9.22
N LEU A 71 5.49 4.40 -9.82
CA LEU A 71 4.67 3.26 -10.22
C LEU A 71 5.34 2.39 -11.29
N LEU A 72 6.00 3.01 -12.26
CA LEU A 72 6.73 2.30 -13.32
C LEU A 72 7.93 1.52 -12.78
N LEU A 73 8.70 2.10 -11.85
CA LEU A 73 9.83 1.44 -11.19
C LEU A 73 9.36 0.18 -10.44
N LEU A 74 8.24 0.26 -9.73
CA LEU A 74 7.68 -0.87 -9.00
C LEU A 74 7.17 -1.98 -9.92
N ALA A 75 6.59 -1.62 -11.07
CA ALA A 75 6.18 -2.60 -12.07
C ALA A 75 7.38 -3.27 -12.74
N GLU A 76 8.47 -2.54 -12.99
CA GLU A 76 9.72 -3.06 -13.56
C GLU A 76 10.37 -4.11 -12.66
N HIS A 77 10.32 -3.90 -11.34
CA HIS A 77 10.86 -4.82 -10.34
C HIS A 77 9.82 -5.79 -9.75
N GLN A 78 8.65 -5.95 -10.38
CA GLN A 78 7.70 -6.98 -9.95
C GLN A 78 8.29 -8.38 -10.18
N THR A 79 8.16 -9.28 -9.22
CA THR A 79 8.60 -10.68 -9.39
C THR A 79 7.67 -11.44 -10.34
N ASP A 80 8.15 -12.56 -10.91
CA ASP A 80 7.34 -13.47 -11.73
C ASP A 80 6.09 -14.00 -10.98
N GLY A 81 6.14 -14.03 -9.64
CA GLY A 81 5.02 -14.42 -8.80
C GLY A 81 4.00 -13.30 -8.55
N GLY A 82 4.36 -12.04 -8.82
CA GLY A 82 3.50 -10.87 -8.63
C GLY A 82 3.82 -9.98 -7.43
N GLN A 83 4.82 -10.35 -6.64
CA GLN A 83 5.27 -9.54 -5.51
C GLN A 83 5.90 -8.24 -6.01
N ILE A 84 5.52 -7.13 -5.38
CA ILE A 84 6.13 -5.81 -5.55
C ILE A 84 7.18 -5.65 -4.43
N PRO A 85 8.37 -5.10 -4.72
CA PRO A 85 9.37 -4.87 -3.68
C PRO A 85 8.84 -3.93 -2.59
N ALA A 86 9.34 -4.08 -1.36
CA ALA A 86 9.11 -3.12 -0.29
C ALA A 86 9.79 -1.79 -0.61
N ASN A 87 11.01 -1.86 -1.14
CA ASN A 87 11.78 -0.70 -1.57
C ASN A 87 12.74 -1.03 -2.71
N VAL A 88 13.17 -0.01 -3.45
CA VAL A 88 14.22 -0.09 -4.47
C VAL A 88 15.29 0.95 -4.15
N GLN A 89 16.53 0.48 -3.98
CA GLN A 89 17.68 1.33 -3.64
C GLN A 89 17.99 2.32 -4.77
N ILE A 90 18.09 3.61 -4.43
CA ILE A 90 18.17 4.69 -5.44
C ILE A 90 19.48 4.63 -6.24
N ARG A 91 20.58 4.23 -5.60
CA ARG A 91 21.90 4.19 -6.24
C ARG A 91 22.11 2.94 -7.09
N SER A 92 21.79 1.78 -6.53
CA SER A 92 22.10 0.49 -7.15
C SER A 92 20.95 -0.05 -8.01
N GLY A 93 19.72 0.48 -7.86
CA GLY A 93 18.52 -0.10 -8.47
C GLY A 93 18.16 -1.48 -7.89
N THR A 94 18.72 -1.86 -6.74
CA THR A 94 18.49 -3.18 -6.15
C THR A 94 17.14 -3.19 -5.44
N PRO A 95 16.21 -4.09 -5.81
CA PRO A 95 14.95 -4.27 -5.09
C PRO A 95 15.14 -5.09 -3.82
N ASP A 96 14.39 -4.74 -2.78
CA ASP A 96 14.25 -5.51 -1.55
C ASP A 96 12.79 -5.96 -1.39
N TYR A 97 12.58 -7.26 -1.24
CA TYR A 97 11.27 -7.90 -1.10
C TYR A 97 10.97 -8.33 0.35
N GLY A 98 11.97 -8.23 1.23
CA GLY A 98 11.91 -8.69 2.62
C GLY A 98 11.59 -7.60 3.64
N GLY A 99 11.42 -6.34 3.23
CA GLY A 99 10.99 -5.27 4.14
C GLY A 99 11.82 -5.19 5.44
N VAL A 100 11.17 -4.85 6.55
CA VAL A 100 11.83 -4.85 7.87
C VAL A 100 11.84 -6.28 8.42
N GLY A 101 13.02 -6.75 8.84
CA GLY A 101 13.16 -8.07 9.48
C GLY A 101 13.05 -9.27 8.53
N ASN A 102 13.18 -9.05 7.21
CA ASN A 102 13.03 -10.10 6.18
C ASN A 102 11.59 -10.68 6.11
N ILE A 103 10.61 -9.86 6.45
CA ILE A 103 9.18 -10.11 6.33
C ILE A 103 8.63 -9.33 5.13
N ALA A 104 7.99 -10.06 4.21
CA ALA A 104 7.40 -9.45 3.02
C ALA A 104 6.40 -8.33 3.39
N SER A 105 6.58 -7.14 2.79
CA SER A 105 5.61 -6.05 2.87
C SER A 105 4.44 -6.35 1.94
N ILE A 106 3.41 -6.98 2.48
CA ILE A 106 2.19 -7.31 1.72
C ILE A 106 1.49 -6.02 1.28
N ASP A 107 1.48 -5.02 2.16
CA ASP A 107 0.82 -3.73 1.89
C ASP A 107 1.44 -2.98 0.71
N SER A 108 2.73 -3.18 0.39
CA SER A 108 3.34 -2.63 -0.82
C SER A 108 2.65 -3.10 -2.11
N VAL A 109 2.25 -4.36 -2.18
CA VAL A 109 1.53 -4.92 -3.34
C VAL A 109 0.10 -4.37 -3.40
N ILE A 110 -0.57 -4.23 -2.25
CA ILE A 110 -1.91 -3.65 -2.18
C ILE A 110 -1.88 -2.17 -2.60
N TRP A 111 -0.93 -1.40 -2.09
CA TRP A 111 -0.73 0.01 -2.46
C TRP A 111 -0.40 0.15 -3.95
N PHE A 112 0.39 -0.75 -4.54
CA PHE A 112 0.70 -0.71 -5.97
C PHE A 112 -0.55 -0.80 -6.84
N VAL A 113 -1.50 -1.68 -6.49
CA VAL A 113 -2.78 -1.79 -7.21
C VAL A 113 -3.60 -0.50 -7.09
N ILE A 114 -3.80 -0.02 -5.86
CA ILE A 114 -4.56 1.20 -5.57
C ILE A 114 -3.92 2.42 -6.26
N GLY A 115 -2.60 2.56 -6.13
CA GLY A 115 -1.81 3.65 -6.68
C GLY A 115 -1.91 3.74 -8.19
N SER A 116 -1.72 2.61 -8.87
CA SER A 116 -1.77 2.54 -10.34
C SER A 116 -3.17 2.83 -10.89
N ALA A 117 -4.20 2.23 -10.29
CA ALA A 117 -5.59 2.44 -10.71
C ALA A 117 -6.00 3.92 -10.54
N ARG A 118 -5.69 4.51 -9.38
CA ARG A 118 -6.09 5.89 -9.07
C ARG A 118 -5.24 6.94 -9.78
N TYR A 119 -3.97 6.68 -10.04
CA TYR A 119 -3.14 7.51 -10.91
C TYR A 119 -3.76 7.61 -12.30
N ALA A 120 -4.08 6.46 -12.91
CA ALA A 120 -4.70 6.42 -14.23
C ALA A 120 -6.05 7.14 -14.25
N ALA A 121 -6.90 6.92 -13.23
CA ALA A 121 -8.19 7.58 -13.11
C ALA A 121 -8.07 9.10 -12.96
N HIS A 122 -7.15 9.58 -12.12
CA HIS A 122 -6.94 11.02 -11.90
C HIS A 122 -6.45 11.72 -13.17
N ASN A 123 -5.48 11.11 -13.87
CA ASN A 123 -4.88 11.65 -15.08
C ASN A 123 -5.68 11.34 -16.35
N ARG A 124 -6.73 10.53 -16.25
CA ARG A 124 -7.51 9.98 -17.38
C ARG A 124 -6.62 9.24 -18.39
N ASP A 125 -5.58 8.58 -17.89
CA ASP A 125 -4.55 7.94 -18.70
C ASP A 125 -4.84 6.44 -18.88
N VAL A 126 -5.69 6.15 -19.87
CA VAL A 126 -6.04 4.77 -20.24
C VAL A 126 -4.83 4.02 -20.83
N GLN A 127 -3.86 4.72 -21.43
CA GLN A 127 -2.69 4.07 -22.02
C GLN A 127 -1.72 3.58 -20.94
N PHE A 128 -1.49 4.39 -19.91
CA PHE A 128 -0.80 3.95 -18.71
C PHE A 128 -1.50 2.73 -18.11
N LEU A 129 -2.83 2.77 -17.99
CA LEU A 129 -3.57 1.66 -17.40
C LEU A 129 -3.44 0.37 -18.20
N LYS A 130 -3.52 0.43 -19.54
CA LYS A 130 -3.27 -0.72 -20.43
C LYS A 130 -1.87 -1.30 -20.24
N LYS A 131 -0.86 -0.43 -20.13
CA LYS A 131 0.53 -0.84 -19.89
C LYS A 131 0.68 -1.56 -18.54
N MET A 132 0.01 -1.07 -17.50
CA MET A 132 0.13 -1.60 -16.14
C MET A 132 -0.75 -2.83 -15.88
N TYR A 133 -1.78 -3.06 -16.68
CA TYR A 133 -2.77 -4.11 -16.44
C TYR A 133 -2.18 -5.52 -16.23
N PRO A 134 -1.18 -5.98 -17.01
CA PRO A 134 -0.54 -7.27 -16.76
C PRO A 134 0.08 -7.35 -15.35
N ASN A 135 0.77 -6.29 -14.91
CA ASN A 135 1.35 -6.22 -13.58
C ASN A 135 0.28 -6.21 -12.48
N LEU A 136 -0.82 -5.47 -12.69
CA LEU A 136 -1.95 -5.43 -11.75
C LEU A 136 -2.61 -6.79 -11.59
N LYS A 137 -2.84 -7.51 -12.69
CA LYS A 137 -3.42 -8.86 -12.66
C LYS A 137 -2.53 -9.84 -11.89
N LEU A 138 -1.22 -9.76 -12.09
CA LEU A 138 -0.25 -10.60 -11.39
C LEU A 138 -0.19 -10.25 -9.89
N ALA A 139 -0.19 -8.96 -9.54
CA ALA A 139 -0.26 -8.49 -8.15
C ALA A 139 -1.54 -8.96 -7.44
N MET A 140 -2.69 -8.87 -8.10
CA MET A 140 -3.97 -9.35 -7.56
C MET A 140 -4.00 -10.86 -7.35
N SER A 141 -3.35 -11.62 -8.23
CA SER A 141 -3.21 -13.08 -8.09
C SER A 141 -2.31 -13.44 -6.92
N TRP A 142 -1.19 -12.73 -6.76
CA TRP A 142 -0.29 -12.88 -5.62
C TRP A 142 -0.98 -12.55 -4.30
N LEU A 143 -1.70 -11.43 -4.22
CA LEU A 143 -2.48 -11.06 -3.04
C LEU A 143 -3.54 -12.11 -2.69
N ARG A 144 -4.25 -12.64 -3.69
CA ARG A 144 -5.28 -13.67 -3.44
C ARG A 144 -4.68 -14.97 -2.89
N ALA A 145 -3.41 -15.28 -3.17
CA ALA A 145 -2.74 -16.44 -2.61
C ALA A 145 -2.55 -16.35 -1.07
N HIS A 146 -2.65 -15.16 -0.49
CA HIS A 146 -2.65 -14.97 0.97
C HIS A 146 -4.00 -15.25 1.64
N ASP A 147 -5.08 -15.45 0.89
CA ASP A 147 -6.35 -16.00 1.39
C ASP A 147 -6.30 -17.53 1.41
N SER A 148 -5.48 -18.06 2.33
CA SER A 148 -5.08 -19.46 2.43
C SER A 148 -6.21 -20.40 2.85
N ASN A 149 -7.26 -19.89 3.48
CA ASN A 149 -8.44 -20.65 3.88
C ASN A 149 -9.68 -20.33 3.01
N ASN A 150 -9.51 -19.54 1.94
CA ASN A 150 -10.54 -19.13 0.98
C ASN A 150 -11.77 -18.50 1.65
N CYS A 151 -11.55 -17.69 2.67
CA CYS A 151 -12.59 -16.97 3.39
C CYS A 151 -12.73 -15.52 2.89
N GLY A 152 -11.87 -15.08 1.99
CA GLY A 152 -11.88 -13.76 1.34
C GLY A 152 -11.03 -12.70 2.04
N LEU A 153 -10.49 -12.98 3.23
CA LEU A 153 -9.57 -12.10 3.95
C LEU A 153 -8.14 -12.59 3.77
N LEU A 154 -7.16 -11.72 3.99
CA LEU A 154 -5.75 -12.07 3.85
C LEU A 154 -5.20 -12.58 5.18
N GLU A 155 -4.45 -13.69 5.15
CA GLU A 155 -3.62 -14.12 6.27
C GLU A 155 -2.23 -13.50 6.17
N LEU A 156 -2.01 -12.46 6.96
CA LEU A 156 -0.80 -11.65 6.90
C LEU A 156 0.25 -12.14 7.90
N PRO A 157 1.54 -12.17 7.50
CA PRO A 157 2.61 -12.39 8.45
C PRO A 157 2.71 -11.22 9.44
N GLU A 158 3.37 -11.46 10.57
CA GLU A 158 3.59 -10.43 11.57
C GLU A 158 4.36 -9.24 10.99
N SER A 159 3.99 -8.00 11.29
CA SER A 159 4.73 -6.80 10.84
C SER A 159 4.86 -6.64 9.30
N SER A 160 3.89 -7.15 8.54
CA SER A 160 3.88 -7.09 7.07
C SER A 160 3.29 -5.81 6.48
N ASP A 161 2.90 -4.88 7.35
CA ASP A 161 2.26 -3.61 7.06
C ASP A 161 3.06 -2.45 7.67
N TRP A 162 2.69 -1.20 7.40
CA TRP A 162 3.36 0.02 7.92
C TRP A 162 3.76 0.05 9.39
N MET A 163 3.12 -0.75 10.23
CA MET A 163 3.53 -1.02 11.60
C MET A 163 4.57 -2.15 11.63
N ASP A 164 5.67 -2.00 10.90
CA ASP A 164 6.67 -3.06 10.64
C ASP A 164 7.44 -3.54 11.91
N LEU A 165 6.98 -3.19 13.13
CA LEU A 165 7.53 -3.56 14.45
C LEU A 165 6.46 -4.00 15.47
N PHE A 166 5.18 -4.05 15.08
CA PHE A 166 4.11 -4.45 15.99
C PHE A 166 3.70 -5.91 15.77
N PRO A 167 3.43 -6.67 16.85
CA PRO A 167 3.06 -8.07 16.75
C PRO A 167 1.60 -8.26 16.33
N ARG A 168 1.28 -7.84 15.10
CA ARG A 168 -0.03 -8.00 14.47
C ARG A 168 0.13 -8.86 13.24
N SER A 169 -0.70 -9.89 13.15
CA SER A 169 -0.71 -10.87 12.06
C SER A 169 -2.14 -11.37 11.82
N TYR A 170 -2.30 -12.22 10.82
CA TYR A 170 -3.58 -12.76 10.37
C TYR A 170 -4.45 -11.68 9.72
N ASN A 171 -5.72 -11.51 10.12
CA ASN A 171 -6.59 -10.49 9.53
C ASN A 171 -6.40 -9.14 10.26
N VAL A 172 -5.55 -8.28 9.71
CA VAL A 172 -5.29 -6.93 10.25
C VAL A 172 -6.22 -5.92 9.58
N LEU A 173 -6.99 -5.16 10.36
CA LEU A 173 -8.02 -4.24 9.82
C LEU A 173 -7.47 -3.26 8.76
N TYR A 174 -6.25 -2.74 8.95
CA TYR A 174 -5.63 -1.82 8.01
C TYR A 174 -5.53 -2.44 6.61
N ASP A 175 -4.89 -3.60 6.54
CA ASP A 175 -4.64 -4.33 5.31
C ASP A 175 -5.92 -4.86 4.69
N GLU A 176 -6.87 -5.35 5.48
CA GLU A 176 -8.16 -5.82 4.96
C GLU A 176 -8.96 -4.68 4.31
N VAL A 177 -8.88 -3.46 4.87
CA VAL A 177 -9.50 -2.28 4.24
C VAL A 177 -8.79 -1.93 2.94
N LEU A 178 -7.46 -1.99 2.90
CA LEU A 178 -6.73 -1.77 1.65
C LEU A 178 -7.03 -2.85 0.63
N TRP A 179 -7.13 -4.11 1.04
CA TRP A 179 -7.47 -5.24 0.18
C TRP A 179 -8.85 -5.08 -0.45
N TYR A 180 -9.84 -4.66 0.35
CA TYR A 180 -11.16 -4.27 -0.15
C TYR A 180 -11.07 -3.17 -1.22
N LEU A 181 -10.28 -2.11 -0.97
CA LEU A 181 -10.10 -1.01 -1.91
C LEU A 181 -9.40 -1.48 -3.19
N ALA A 182 -8.37 -2.31 -3.09
CA ALA A 182 -7.68 -2.88 -4.25
C ALA A 182 -8.60 -3.75 -5.11
N CYS A 183 -9.48 -4.57 -4.49
CA CYS A 183 -10.49 -5.33 -5.21
C CYS A 183 -11.46 -4.41 -5.97
N CYS A 184 -11.97 -3.37 -5.31
CA CYS A 184 -12.86 -2.38 -5.96
C CYS A 184 -12.16 -1.66 -7.11
N ASP A 185 -10.94 -1.16 -6.88
CA ASP A 185 -10.16 -0.44 -7.89
C ASP A 185 -9.83 -1.38 -9.08
N PHE A 186 -9.51 -2.66 -8.84
CA PHE A 186 -9.24 -3.64 -9.91
C PHE A 186 -10.48 -3.99 -10.74
N VAL A 187 -11.66 -4.07 -10.12
CA VAL A 187 -12.93 -4.24 -10.85
C VAL A 187 -13.13 -3.07 -11.81
N VAL A 188 -13.00 -1.83 -11.33
CA VAL A 188 -13.14 -0.63 -12.18
C VAL A 188 -12.10 -0.61 -13.30
N VAL A 189 -10.85 -0.95 -13.00
CA VAL A 189 -9.79 -1.04 -14.02
C VAL A 189 -10.15 -2.05 -15.10
N SER A 190 -10.61 -3.24 -14.73
CA SER A 190 -10.97 -4.30 -15.69
C SER A 190 -12.15 -3.86 -16.57
N GLU A 191 -13.19 -3.26 -15.98
CA GLU A 191 -14.34 -2.73 -16.71
C GLU A 191 -13.96 -1.63 -17.71
N VAL A 192 -13.11 -0.67 -17.30
CA VAL A 192 -12.64 0.41 -18.17
C VAL A 192 -11.83 -0.13 -19.36
N LEU A 193 -11.09 -1.21 -19.16
CA LEU A 193 -10.30 -1.85 -20.21
C LEU A 193 -11.09 -2.86 -21.06
N GLY A 194 -12.32 -3.19 -20.66
CA GLY A 194 -13.12 -4.24 -21.31
C GLY A 194 -12.63 -5.66 -21.01
N GLU A 195 -11.91 -5.84 -19.89
CA GLU A 195 -11.38 -7.10 -19.41
C GLU A 195 -12.32 -7.74 -18.38
N ASP A 196 -12.21 -9.05 -18.16
CA ASP A 196 -13.00 -9.77 -17.15
C ASP A 196 -12.49 -9.45 -15.72
N PRO A 197 -13.32 -8.85 -14.84
CA PRO A 197 -12.96 -8.59 -13.44
C PRO A 197 -12.92 -9.86 -12.58
N GLN A 198 -13.21 -11.04 -13.13
CA GLN A 198 -13.27 -12.32 -12.41
C GLN A 198 -14.26 -12.25 -11.22
N ASP A 199 -13.95 -12.92 -10.11
CA ASP A 199 -14.80 -12.93 -8.91
C ASP A 199 -14.58 -11.70 -8.01
N TYR A 200 -13.71 -10.73 -8.37
CA TYR A 200 -13.33 -9.62 -7.50
C TYR A 200 -14.51 -8.71 -7.10
N SER A 201 -15.54 -8.59 -7.94
CA SER A 201 -16.78 -7.87 -7.61
C SER A 201 -17.57 -8.55 -6.48
N ARG A 202 -17.65 -9.89 -6.51
CA ARG A 202 -18.28 -10.66 -5.43
C ARG A 202 -17.40 -10.69 -4.19
N LEU A 203 -16.08 -10.78 -4.38
CA LEU A 203 -15.09 -10.82 -3.31
C LEU A 203 -15.09 -9.52 -2.50
N SER A 204 -15.10 -8.35 -3.15
CA SER A 204 -15.12 -7.06 -2.44
C SER A 204 -16.34 -6.92 -1.52
N GLU A 205 -17.52 -7.36 -1.97
CA GLU A 205 -18.73 -7.40 -1.14
C GLU A 205 -18.63 -8.37 0.04
N LEU A 206 -17.97 -9.52 -0.15
CA LEU A 206 -17.70 -10.47 0.93
C LEU A 206 -16.75 -9.85 1.96
N ILE A 207 -15.64 -9.26 1.53
CA ILE A 207 -14.66 -8.58 2.39
C ILE A 207 -15.35 -7.48 3.20
N ARG A 208 -16.13 -6.62 2.54
CA ARG A 208 -16.88 -5.54 3.21
C ARG A 208 -17.76 -6.07 4.33
N LYS A 209 -18.53 -7.13 4.09
CA LYS A 209 -19.38 -7.76 5.11
C LYS A 209 -18.56 -8.34 6.26
N LYS A 210 -17.41 -8.95 5.97
CA LYS A 210 -16.51 -9.50 7.00
C LYS A 210 -15.86 -8.43 7.84
N ILE A 211 -15.37 -7.35 7.24
CA ILE A 211 -14.78 -6.22 7.96
C ILE A 211 -15.81 -5.64 8.95
N LEU A 212 -17.03 -5.38 8.47
CA LEU A 212 -18.11 -4.88 9.34
C LEU A 212 -18.46 -5.90 10.44
N ARG A 213 -18.52 -7.19 10.11
CA ARG A 213 -18.86 -8.23 11.08
C ARG A 213 -17.77 -8.43 12.13
N GLN A 214 -16.49 -8.38 11.79
CA GLN A 214 -15.38 -8.63 12.72
C GLN A 214 -14.98 -7.37 13.47
N PHE A 215 -14.71 -6.27 12.77
CA PHE A 215 -14.04 -5.10 13.35
C PHE A 215 -14.98 -3.97 13.75
N TRP A 216 -16.24 -3.95 13.30
CA TRP A 216 -17.15 -2.88 13.72
C TRP A 216 -17.44 -2.96 15.22
N PRO A 217 -17.17 -1.90 15.98
CA PRO A 217 -17.46 -1.87 17.40
C PRO A 217 -18.96 -1.78 17.60
N THR A 218 -19.53 -2.73 18.33
CA THR A 218 -20.93 -2.68 18.80
C THR A 218 -20.94 -2.67 20.32
N ALA A 219 -21.98 -2.10 20.92
CA ALA A 219 -22.12 -2.07 22.38
C ALA A 219 -22.00 -3.48 22.99
N LYS A 220 -22.60 -4.48 22.33
CA LYS A 220 -22.50 -5.88 22.72
C LYS A 220 -21.04 -6.39 22.72
N LYS A 221 -20.30 -6.21 21.62
CA LYS A 221 -18.90 -6.64 21.53
C LYS A 221 -17.99 -5.91 22.49
N LEU A 222 -18.26 -4.63 22.76
CA LEU A 222 -17.50 -3.85 23.73
C LEU A 222 -17.72 -4.37 25.16
N SER A 223 -18.95 -4.75 25.49
CA SER A 223 -19.28 -5.41 26.77
C SER A 223 -18.56 -6.75 26.91
N GLU A 224 -18.65 -7.61 25.89
CA GLU A 224 -17.97 -8.91 25.87
C GLU A 224 -16.44 -8.78 25.98
N ALA A 225 -15.86 -7.77 25.31
CA ALA A 225 -14.43 -7.49 25.39
C ALA A 225 -13.99 -6.95 26.77
N GLN A 226 -14.82 -6.14 27.43
CA GLN A 226 -14.55 -5.65 28.79
C GLN A 226 -14.58 -6.79 29.82
N GLU A 227 -15.55 -7.71 29.70
CA GLU A 227 -15.64 -8.91 30.55
C GLU A 227 -14.40 -9.81 30.35
N SER A 228 -14.03 -10.10 29.10
CA SER A 228 -12.83 -10.89 28.79
C SER A 228 -11.54 -10.24 29.28
N PHE A 229 -11.40 -8.91 29.19
CA PHE A 229 -10.23 -8.19 29.69
C PHE A 229 -10.12 -8.24 31.22
N ALA A 230 -11.25 -8.09 31.92
CA ALA A 230 -11.32 -8.22 33.37
C ALA A 230 -10.94 -9.65 33.81
N GLU A 231 -11.49 -10.68 33.16
CA GLU A 231 -11.14 -12.09 33.43
C GLU A 231 -9.66 -12.38 33.18
N THR A 232 -9.08 -11.82 32.12
CA THR A 232 -7.65 -11.99 31.80
C THR A 232 -6.75 -11.31 32.84
N GLN A 233 -7.15 -10.16 33.40
CA GLN A 233 -6.44 -9.53 34.52
C GLN A 233 -6.52 -10.35 35.81
N PHE A 234 -7.65 -11.00 36.09
CA PHE A 234 -7.81 -11.88 37.26
C PHE A 234 -6.96 -13.16 37.18
N MET A 235 -6.68 -13.67 35.97
CA MET A 235 -5.87 -14.88 35.75
C MET A 235 -4.36 -14.63 35.80
N ILE A 236 -3.92 -13.38 35.72
CA ILE A 236 -2.50 -12.96 35.75
C ILE A 236 -2.10 -12.39 37.13
N GLY A 237 -3.05 -12.35 38.09
CA GLY A 237 -2.84 -11.91 39.48
C GLY A 237 -2.49 -13.03 40.45
#